data_AF-A0A1D9HCN8-F1
#
_entry.id   AF-A0A1D9HCN8-F1
#
_cell.length_a   1.000
_cell.length_b   1.000
_cell.length_c   1.000
_cell.angle_alpha   90.00
_cell.angle_beta   90.00
_cell.angle_gamma   90.00
#
_symmetry.space_group_name_H-M   'P 1'
#
loop_
_entity.id
_entity.type
_entity.pdbx_description
1 polymer ?
#
loop_
_entity_poly.entity_id
_entity_poly.type
_entity_poly.pdbx_seq_one_letter_code
_entity_poly.pdbx_strand_id
1 'polypeptide(L)'
;MPICLDSISPGLLAHAATVPDLDEALRLLQDAAGIRHGDVAGQYFYFMDAEHSQWFEASTAQRVIWLKGWIEAEKADLKRYR
;
A
#
# COMPACT_ATOMS: atom_id res chain seq x y z
N MET A 1 16.36 10.14 -0.36
CA MET A 1 15.23 11.06 -0.17
C MET A 1 14.48 10.63 1.08
N PRO A 2 13.98 11.55 1.92
CA PRO A 2 13.15 11.17 3.05
C PRO A 2 11.84 10.54 2.52
N ILE A 3 11.32 9.53 3.23
CA ILE A 3 10.00 8.95 2.94
C ILE A 3 8.94 10.04 3.14
N CYS A 4 8.04 10.19 2.16
CA CYS A 4 6.98 11.20 2.14
C CYS A 4 5.64 10.57 1.75
N LEU A 5 4.91 10.03 2.71
CA LEU A 5 3.62 9.37 2.46
C LEU A 5 2.55 10.34 1.94
N ASP A 6 2.66 11.63 2.22
CA ASP A 6 1.73 12.66 1.73
C ASP A 6 1.84 12.92 0.22
N SER A 7 2.89 12.40 -0.43
CA SER A 7 3.02 12.41 -1.89
C SER A 7 2.05 11.44 -2.59
N ILE A 8 1.47 10.49 -1.85
CA ILE A 8 0.46 9.57 -2.37
C ILE A 8 -0.85 10.34 -2.54
N SER A 9 -1.09 10.81 -3.76
CA SER A 9 -2.31 11.55 -4.09
C SER A 9 -3.56 10.65 -4.05
N PRO A 10 -4.77 11.21 -3.84
CA PRO A 10 -6.01 10.46 -3.95
C PRO A 10 -6.21 9.78 -5.31
N GLY A 11 -5.74 10.40 -6.40
CA GLY A 11 -5.79 9.84 -7.75
C GLY A 11 -4.86 8.63 -7.91
N LEU A 12 -3.65 8.71 -7.36
CA LEU A 12 -2.69 7.60 -7.38
C LEU A 12 -3.21 6.42 -6.54
N LEU A 13 -3.79 6.70 -5.37
CA LEU A 13 -4.43 5.69 -4.53
C LEU A 13 -5.59 4.98 -5.26
N ALA A 14 -6.45 5.75 -5.93
CA ALA A 14 -7.54 5.20 -6.72
C ALA A 14 -7.03 4.34 -7.88
N HIS A 15 -5.97 4.78 -8.55
CA HIS A 15 -5.33 4.00 -9.61
C HIS A 15 -4.72 2.70 -9.09
N ALA A 16 -3.96 2.74 -8.00
CA ALA A 16 -3.37 1.55 -7.39
C ALA A 16 -4.44 0.51 -7.02
N ALA A 17 -5.61 0.94 -6.55
CA ALA A 17 -6.72 0.03 -6.24
C ALA A 17 -7.34 -0.67 -7.47
N THR A 18 -7.06 -0.21 -8.69
CA THR A 18 -7.48 -0.90 -9.93
C THR A 18 -6.49 -1.96 -10.39
N VAL A 19 -5.28 -1.97 -9.84
CA VAL A 19 -4.24 -2.94 -10.19
C VAL A 19 -4.60 -4.31 -9.59
N PRO A 20 -4.68 -5.38 -10.42
CA PRO A 20 -5.07 -6.71 -9.94
C PRO A 20 -4.04 -7.36 -9.03
N ASP A 21 -2.77 -7.03 -9.21
CA ASP A 21 -1.67 -7.55 -8.41
C ASP A 21 -1.36 -6.61 -7.23
N LEU A 22 -1.22 -7.17 -6.03
CA LEU A 22 -1.00 -6.39 -4.81
C LEU A 22 0.40 -5.76 -4.80
N ASP A 23 1.41 -6.48 -5.27
CA ASP A 23 2.79 -6.01 -5.27
C ASP A 23 2.96 -4.85 -6.25
N GLU A 24 2.36 -4.94 -7.44
CA GLU A 24 2.31 -3.85 -8.40
C GLU A 24 1.53 -2.64 -7.85
N ALA A 25 0.37 -2.87 -7.21
CA ALA A 25 -0.41 -1.81 -6.59
C ALA A 25 0.40 -1.06 -5.51
N LEU A 26 1.10 -1.79 -4.65
CA LEU A 26 1.93 -1.24 -3.59
C LEU A 26 3.17 -0.53 -4.12
N ARG A 27 3.79 -1.07 -5.18
CA ARG A 27 4.98 -0.47 -5.80
C ARG A 27 4.69 0.96 -6.26
N LEU A 28 3.54 1.20 -6.89
CA LEU A 28 3.12 2.53 -7.33
C LEU A 28 3.11 3.56 -6.18
N LEU A 29 2.60 3.15 -5.01
CA LEU A 29 2.51 4.02 -3.84
C LEU A 29 3.87 4.23 -3.18
N GLN A 30 4.66 3.16 -3.09
CA GLN A 30 6.00 3.18 -2.52
C GLN A 30 6.94 4.08 -3.33
N ASP A 31 6.89 3.99 -4.66
CA ASP A 31 7.71 4.80 -5.56
C ASP A 31 7.38 6.29 -5.41
N ALA A 32 6.09 6.64 -5.33
CA ALA A 32 5.66 8.00 -5.05
C ALA A 32 6.17 8.50 -3.69
N ALA A 33 6.05 7.67 -2.66
CA ALA A 33 6.50 7.98 -1.30
C ALA A 33 8.03 7.96 -1.11
N GLY A 34 8.81 7.53 -2.12
CA GLY A 34 10.25 7.38 -2.03
C GLY A 34 10.72 6.17 -1.21
N ILE A 35 9.86 5.18 -1.01
CA ILE A 35 10.14 3.91 -0.32
C ILE A 35 10.78 2.96 -1.34
N ARG A 36 12.12 2.89 -1.36
CA ARG A 36 12.88 2.11 -2.36
C ARG A 36 13.27 0.70 -1.91
N HIS A 37 13.37 0.51 -0.59
CA HIS A 37 13.76 -0.75 0.04
C HIS A 37 12.93 -0.91 1.31
N GLY A 38 12.27 -2.05 1.46
CA GLY A 38 11.34 -2.33 2.53
C GLY A 38 10.45 -3.49 2.12
N ASP A 39 10.14 -4.37 3.07
CA ASP A 39 9.26 -5.50 2.85
C ASP A 39 7.91 -4.95 2.35
N VAL A 40 7.39 -5.50 1.25
CA VAL A 40 6.30 -4.91 0.47
C VAL A 40 5.01 -5.07 1.26
N ALA A 41 4.81 -4.19 2.24
CA ALA A 41 3.69 -4.21 3.18
C ALA A 41 3.44 -5.59 3.82
N GLY A 42 4.47 -6.44 3.89
CA GLY A 42 4.37 -7.86 4.22
C GLY A 42 3.74 -8.12 5.58
N GLN A 43 3.94 -7.23 6.57
CA GLN A 43 3.26 -7.31 7.87
C GLN A 43 1.80 -6.84 7.85
N TYR A 44 1.44 -5.89 6.99
CA TYR A 44 0.06 -5.41 6.93
C TYR A 44 -0.82 -6.35 6.13
N PHE A 45 -0.28 -6.96 5.07
CA PHE A 45 -0.99 -7.86 4.18
C PHE A 45 -0.65 -9.34 4.37
N TYR A 46 0.05 -9.71 5.46
CA TYR A 46 0.47 -11.11 5.70
C TYR A 46 -0.69 -12.12 5.69
N PHE A 47 -1.91 -11.66 5.97
CA PHE A 47 -3.11 -12.50 6.01
C PHE A 47 -3.78 -12.65 4.63
N MET A 48 -3.32 -11.91 3.61
CA MET A 48 -3.80 -12.07 2.25
C MET A 48 -3.03 -13.22 1.60
N ASP A 49 -3.71 -14.35 1.44
CA ASP A 49 -3.18 -15.52 0.77
C ASP A 49 -2.87 -15.22 -0.71
N ALA A 50 -1.73 -15.71 -1.21
CA ALA A 50 -1.39 -15.62 -2.63
C ALA A 50 -2.27 -16.57 -3.48
N GLU A 51 -2.74 -17.68 -2.91
CA GLU A 51 -3.55 -18.68 -3.61
C GLU A 51 -5.04 -18.30 -3.66
N HIS A 52 -5.54 -17.55 -2.68
CA HIS A 52 -6.91 -17.01 -2.59
C HIS A 52 -6.88 -15.51 -2.32
N SER A 53 -6.26 -14.73 -3.21
CA SER A 53 -5.99 -13.33 -2.86
C SER A 53 -7.29 -12.55 -2.68
N GLN A 54 -7.59 -12.31 -1.41
CA GLN A 54 -8.63 -11.40 -0.95
C GLN A 54 -8.47 -10.04 -1.64
N TRP A 55 -7.23 -9.70 -2.02
CA TRP A 55 -6.91 -8.61 -2.92
C TRP A 55 -7.59 -8.74 -4.29
N PHE A 56 -7.32 -9.81 -5.05
CA PHE A 56 -7.87 -10.02 -6.39
C PHE A 56 -9.40 -10.10 -6.38
N GLU A 57 -10.00 -10.75 -5.40
CA GLU A 57 -11.46 -10.86 -5.29
C GLU A 57 -12.14 -9.59 -4.76
N ALA A 58 -11.40 -8.72 -4.06
CA ALA A 58 -11.96 -7.51 -3.50
C ALA A 58 -12.39 -6.50 -4.58
N SER A 59 -13.50 -5.83 -4.28
CA SER A 59 -13.88 -4.62 -5.02
C SER A 59 -12.81 -3.54 -4.91
N THR A 60 -12.74 -2.67 -5.92
CA THR A 60 -11.85 -1.50 -5.89
C THR A 60 -12.06 -0.64 -4.64
N ALA A 61 -13.31 -0.49 -4.18
CA ALA A 61 -13.61 0.26 -2.95
C ALA A 61 -12.96 -0.39 -1.71
N GLN A 62 -13.01 -1.72 -1.61
CA GLN A 62 -12.38 -2.46 -0.52
C GLN A 62 -10.84 -2.38 -0.58
N ARG A 63 -10.26 -2.46 -1.78
CA ARG A 63 -8.82 -2.26 -1.99
C ARG A 63 -8.37 -0.86 -1.56
N VAL A 64 -9.14 0.20 -1.87
CA VAL A 64 -8.86 1.55 -1.39
C VAL A 64 -8.84 1.62 0.14
N ILE A 65 -9.77 0.95 0.83
CA ILE A 65 -9.81 0.93 2.31
C ILE A 65 -8.52 0.31 2.85
N TRP A 66 -8.10 -0.83 2.30
CA TRP A 66 -6.87 -1.49 2.75
C TRP A 66 -5.61 -0.68 2.46
N LEU A 67 -5.49 -0.09 1.26
CA LEU A 67 -4.36 0.77 0.92
C LEU A 67 -4.27 1.99 1.84
N LYS A 68 -5.41 2.60 2.20
CA LYS A 68 -5.44 3.68 3.21
C LYS A 68 -4.97 3.19 4.58
N GLY A 69 -5.43 2.01 4.99
CA GLY A 69 -5.05 1.41 6.26
C GLY A 69 -3.54 1.13 6.34
N TRP A 70 -2.95 0.64 5.26
CA TRP A 70 -1.49 0.47 5.14
C TRP A 70 -0.76 1.81 5.25
N ILE A 71 -1.19 2.86 4.53
CA ILE A 71 -0.56 4.19 4.60
C ILE A 71 -0.57 4.73 6.04
N GLU A 72 -1.68 4.56 6.77
CA GLU A 72 -1.75 5.02 8.16
C GLU A 72 -0.86 4.19 9.11
N ALA A 73 -0.73 2.88 8.87
CA ALA A 73 0.22 2.04 9.61
C ALA A 73 1.68 2.50 9.39
N GLU A 74 2.07 2.73 8.14
CA GLU A 74 3.40 3.25 7.79
C GLU A 74 3.67 4.62 8.42
N LYS A 75 2.66 5.52 8.44
CA LYS A 75 2.77 6.81 9.14
C LYS A 75 3.03 6.64 10.63
N ALA A 76 2.40 5.66 11.28
CA ALA A 76 2.60 5.38 12.69
C ALA A 76 4.01 4.84 12.97
N ASP A 77 4.51 3.93 12.14
CA ASP A 77 5.86 3.37 12.28
C ASP A 77 6.95 4.42 12.04
N LEU A 78 6.81 5.26 11.00
CA LEU A 78 7.75 6.36 10.76
C LEU A 78 7.82 7.38 11.90
N LYS A 79 6.73 7.56 12.65
CA LYS A 79 6.73 8.41 13.87
C LYS A 79 7.43 7.74 15.05
N ARG A 80 7.44 6.41 15.11
CA ARG A 80 8.03 5.64 16.21
C ARG A 80 9.55 5.55 16.12
N TYR A 81 10.11 5.64 14.92
CA TYR A 81 11.55 5.51 14.65
C TYR A 81 12.25 6.82 14.23
N ARG A 82 11.57 7.97 14.35
CA ARG A 82 12.15 9.31 14.20
C ARG A 82 12.38 9.96 15.56
#